data_AF-A0A7W6WIS1-F1
#
_entry.id   AF-A0A7W6WIS1-F1
#
_cell.length_a   1.000
_cell.length_b   1.000
_cell.length_c   1.000
_cell.angle_alpha   90.00
_cell.angle_beta   90.00
_cell.angle_gamma   90.00
#
_symmetry.space_group_name_H-M   'P 1'
#
loop_
_entity.id
_entity.type
_entity.pdbx_description
1 polymer ?
#
loop_
_entity_poly.entity_id
_entity_poly.type
_entity_poly.pdbx_seq_one_letter_code
_entity_poly.pdbx_strand_id
1 'polypeptide(L)'
;MLKRTPIGTRFFNQMIRANDQACYSALQHAEFARQVAGLALERPDAFTAEIFTDNPYAMRMYRRAGELGPFGAASMMVGLQMSVIASYEYADAFSREIQAFRKKHFPSDADLKREEADEETLRRKMTIWCSDPPPNGYFDTLGYVRHRRNHFAHGFEEIEPAFSSYINQRGYRLNKFWDNGRTETFSFDFQDRNPSSISIEQTFGLINMLRVSIICIDELFANTLPFPDLFATEVRAILTDPRSRGLSRRRIASKARTRLEMSYGYRCSAEIANELTEQAMRGSR
;
A
#
# COMPACT_ATOMS: atom_id res chain seq x y z
N MET A 1 2.31 -13.21 18.44
CA MET A 1 1.71 -13.30 17.09
C MET A 1 1.39 -11.88 16.66
N LEU A 2 1.84 -11.44 15.47
CA LEU A 2 1.55 -10.09 14.96
C LEU A 2 0.03 -9.98 14.75
N LYS A 3 -0.61 -9.04 15.45
CA LYS A 3 -2.03 -8.77 15.27
C LYS A 3 -2.18 -7.94 14.01
N ARG A 4 -2.79 -8.52 12.97
CA ARG A 4 -3.13 -7.83 11.73
C ARG A 4 -4.63 -7.71 11.61
N THR A 5 -5.08 -6.62 11.03
CA THR A 5 -6.49 -6.44 10.69
C THR A 5 -6.78 -7.00 9.30
N PRO A 6 -8.05 -7.28 8.97
CA PRO A 6 -8.46 -7.59 7.60
C PRO A 6 -8.13 -6.47 6.61
N ILE A 7 -8.17 -5.21 7.06
CA ILE A 7 -7.86 -4.04 6.24
C ILE A 7 -6.38 -4.09 5.84
N GLY A 8 -5.47 -4.21 6.81
CA GLY A 8 -4.04 -4.31 6.56
C GLY A 8 -3.68 -5.53 5.71
N THR A 9 -4.28 -6.69 5.98
CA THR A 9 -4.06 -7.91 5.19
C THR A 9 -4.46 -7.72 3.72
N ARG A 10 -5.62 -7.10 3.47
CA ARG A 10 -6.10 -6.85 2.11
C ARG A 10 -5.17 -5.92 1.34
N PHE A 11 -4.74 -4.81 1.92
CA PHE A 11 -3.85 -3.88 1.26
C PHE A 11 -2.41 -4.39 1.14
N PHE A 12 -1.91 -5.16 2.10
CA PHE A 12 -0.64 -5.87 1.97
C PHE A 12 -0.63 -6.81 0.74
N ASN A 13 -1.73 -7.53 0.50
CA ASN A 13 -1.86 -8.37 -0.69
C ASN A 13 -1.92 -7.56 -1.98
N GLN A 14 -2.50 -6.36 -1.99
CA GLN A 14 -2.44 -5.47 -3.15
C GLN A 14 -1.02 -4.98 -3.41
N MET A 15 -0.24 -4.69 -2.36
CA MET A 15 1.17 -4.33 -2.50
C MET A 15 2.03 -5.47 -3.04
N ILE A 16 1.75 -6.72 -2.65
CA ILE A 16 2.38 -7.90 -3.27
C ILE A 16 2.11 -7.91 -4.77
N ARG A 17 0.84 -7.73 -5.17
CA ARG A 17 0.47 -7.68 -6.59
C ARG A 17 1.18 -6.54 -7.33
N ALA A 18 1.26 -5.35 -6.74
CA ALA A 18 1.97 -4.22 -7.32
C ALA A 18 3.46 -4.54 -7.53
N ASN A 19 4.09 -5.17 -6.53
CA ASN A 19 5.47 -5.64 -6.62
C ASN A 19 5.64 -6.67 -7.75
N ASP A 20 4.76 -7.66 -7.82
CA ASP A 20 4.82 -8.71 -8.85
C ASP A 20 4.69 -8.12 -10.26
N GLN A 21 3.83 -7.11 -10.44
CA GLN A 21 3.71 -6.39 -11.71
C GLN A 21 4.99 -5.60 -12.05
N ALA A 22 5.62 -4.95 -11.07
CA ALA A 22 6.89 -4.26 -11.27
C ALA A 22 8.01 -5.24 -11.67
N CYS A 23 8.11 -6.38 -10.97
CA CYS A 23 9.06 -7.44 -11.29
C CYS A 23 8.81 -8.04 -12.68
N TYR A 24 7.54 -8.31 -13.02
CA TYR A 24 7.18 -8.82 -14.33
C TYR A 24 7.51 -7.83 -15.46
N SER A 25 7.22 -6.54 -15.28
CA SER A 25 7.59 -5.49 -16.22
C SER A 25 9.10 -5.41 -16.42
N ALA A 26 9.88 -5.40 -15.33
CA ALA A 26 11.34 -5.39 -15.40
C ALA A 26 11.89 -6.62 -16.14
N LEU A 27 11.34 -7.81 -15.86
CA LEU A 27 11.69 -9.06 -16.55
C LEU A 27 11.40 -8.98 -18.05
N GLN A 28 10.18 -8.53 -18.42
CA GLN A 28 9.77 -8.38 -19.82
C GLN A 28 10.69 -7.42 -20.57
N HIS A 29 11.01 -6.26 -20.00
CA HIS A 29 11.87 -5.28 -20.65
C HIS A 29 13.31 -5.78 -20.79
N ALA A 30 13.86 -6.47 -19.79
CA ALA A 30 15.19 -7.06 -19.85
C ALA A 30 15.29 -8.17 -20.91
N GLU A 31 14.25 -8.97 -21.08
CA GLU A 31 14.17 -10.00 -22.12
C GLU A 31 13.99 -9.38 -23.51
N PHE A 32 13.05 -8.44 -23.65
CA PHE A 32 12.81 -7.73 -24.91
C PHE A 32 14.06 -7.04 -25.42
N ALA A 33 14.78 -6.32 -24.55
CA ALA A 33 16.02 -5.64 -24.91
C ALA A 33 17.07 -6.61 -25.49
N ARG A 34 17.19 -7.83 -24.92
CA ARG A 34 18.09 -8.87 -25.44
C ARG A 34 17.67 -9.36 -26.82
N GLN A 35 16.37 -9.56 -27.05
CA GLN A 35 15.85 -10.05 -28.33
C GLN A 35 16.00 -9.01 -29.45
N VAL A 36 15.75 -7.72 -29.16
CA VAL A 36 15.81 -6.67 -30.20
C VAL A 36 17.21 -6.16 -30.49
N ALA A 37 18.20 -6.42 -29.63
CA ALA A 37 19.56 -5.94 -29.82
C ALA A 37 20.17 -6.39 -31.16
N GLY A 38 19.99 -7.67 -31.53
CA GLY A 38 20.47 -8.19 -32.82
C GLY A 38 19.72 -7.58 -34.01
N LEU A 39 18.39 -7.48 -33.89
CA LEU A 39 17.52 -6.92 -34.93
C LEU A 39 17.82 -5.44 -35.21
N ALA A 40 18.12 -4.67 -34.16
CA ALA A 40 18.50 -3.26 -34.26
C ALA A 40 19.82 -3.06 -35.01
N LEU A 41 20.75 -4.04 -34.94
CA LEU A 41 22.02 -4.01 -35.65
C LEU A 41 21.88 -4.48 -37.10
N GLU A 42 21.12 -5.55 -37.33
CA GLU A 42 20.98 -6.17 -38.65
C GLU A 42 20.08 -5.37 -39.59
N ARG A 43 18.98 -4.82 -39.06
CA ARG A 43 17.93 -4.16 -39.85
C ARG A 43 17.44 -2.87 -39.18
N PRO A 44 18.31 -1.89 -38.94
CA PRO A 44 18.00 -0.70 -38.13
C PRO A 44 16.78 0.08 -38.64
N ASP A 45 16.56 0.11 -39.96
CA ASP A 45 15.49 0.88 -40.60
C ASP A 45 14.17 0.11 -40.80
N ALA A 46 14.16 -1.21 -40.59
CA ALA A 46 12.95 -2.00 -40.76
C ALA A 46 11.92 -1.59 -39.69
N PHE A 47 10.66 -1.45 -40.08
CA PHE A 47 9.60 -1.18 -39.12
C PHE A 47 9.26 -2.45 -38.33
N THR A 48 8.77 -2.27 -37.10
CA THR A 48 8.24 -3.34 -36.22
C THR A 48 7.35 -4.37 -36.92
N ALA A 49 6.47 -3.93 -37.81
CA ALA A 49 5.59 -4.78 -38.62
C ALA A 49 6.34 -5.75 -39.53
N GLU A 50 7.51 -5.35 -40.03
CA GLU A 50 8.36 -6.14 -40.92
C GLU A 50 9.27 -7.11 -40.15
N ILE A 51 9.41 -6.90 -38.84
CA ILE A 51 10.31 -7.67 -37.96
C ILE A 51 9.51 -8.68 -37.14
N PHE A 52 8.31 -8.31 -36.68
CA PHE A 52 7.43 -9.12 -35.85
C PHE A 52 6.15 -9.50 -36.61
N THR A 53 6.31 -10.25 -37.71
CA THR A 53 5.20 -10.58 -38.63
C THR A 53 4.06 -11.37 -37.97
N ASP A 54 4.38 -12.15 -36.95
CA ASP A 54 3.40 -12.98 -36.23
C ASP A 54 2.78 -12.28 -35.03
N ASN A 55 3.24 -11.06 -34.68
CA ASN A 55 2.69 -10.31 -33.56
C ASN A 55 1.51 -9.44 -34.02
N PRO A 56 0.28 -9.69 -33.54
CA PRO A 56 -0.92 -8.97 -34.00
C PRO A 56 -0.92 -7.47 -33.63
N TYR A 57 -0.01 -7.04 -32.76
CA TYR A 57 0.11 -5.65 -32.32
C TYR A 57 1.25 -4.90 -33.03
N ALA A 58 2.13 -5.58 -33.80
CA ALA A 58 3.29 -4.95 -34.43
C ALA A 58 2.89 -3.79 -35.36
N MET A 59 1.82 -3.96 -36.14
CA MET A 59 1.25 -2.92 -37.03
C MET A 59 0.77 -1.67 -36.29
N ARG A 60 0.52 -1.73 -34.97
CA ARG A 60 0.05 -0.58 -34.17
C ARG A 60 1.20 0.27 -33.64
N MET A 61 2.43 -0.21 -33.71
CA MET A 61 3.59 0.48 -33.16
C MET A 61 4.48 0.96 -34.30
N TYR A 62 4.36 2.22 -34.70
CA TYR A 62 5.14 2.79 -35.80
C TYR A 62 6.54 3.20 -35.32
N ARG A 63 7.45 2.22 -35.22
CA ARG A 63 8.85 2.41 -34.78
C ARG A 63 9.79 1.56 -35.64
N ARG A 64 11.02 2.05 -35.82
CA ARG A 64 12.10 1.30 -36.50
C ARG A 64 12.84 0.41 -35.51
N ALA A 65 13.48 -0.66 -36.00
CA ALA A 65 14.26 -1.60 -35.18
C ALA A 65 15.29 -0.89 -34.30
N GLY A 66 16.04 0.05 -34.88
CA GLY A 66 17.09 0.82 -34.20
C GLY A 66 16.56 1.66 -33.03
N GLU A 67 15.26 1.98 -33.01
CA GLU A 67 14.62 2.79 -31.96
C GLU A 67 14.08 1.94 -30.81
N LEU A 68 13.99 0.61 -30.97
CA LEU A 68 13.32 -0.28 -30.01
C LEU A 68 14.03 -0.37 -28.67
N GLY A 69 15.36 -0.30 -28.65
CA GLY A 69 16.14 -0.30 -27.41
C GLY A 69 15.83 0.94 -26.55
N PRO A 70 16.08 2.17 -27.06
CA PRO A 70 15.73 3.40 -26.35
C PRO A 70 14.25 3.50 -25.98
N PHE A 71 13.34 3.10 -26.88
CA PHE A 71 11.91 3.07 -26.59
C PHE A 71 11.56 2.10 -25.46
N GLY A 72 12.16 0.90 -25.45
CA GLY A 72 12.00 -0.08 -24.39
C GLY A 72 12.47 0.42 -23.03
N ALA A 73 13.63 1.09 -22.98
CA ALA A 73 14.15 1.70 -21.76
C ALA A 73 13.23 2.82 -21.22
N ALA A 74 12.73 3.69 -22.11
CA ALA A 74 11.76 4.73 -21.74
C ALA A 74 10.43 4.13 -21.24
N SER A 75 9.90 3.11 -21.92
CA SER A 75 8.68 2.40 -21.49
C SER A 75 8.87 1.72 -20.14
N MET A 76 10.05 1.16 -19.88
CA MET A 76 10.38 0.54 -18.61
C MET A 76 10.36 1.58 -17.48
N MET A 77 10.96 2.75 -17.70
CA MET A 77 10.92 3.86 -16.74
C MET A 77 9.48 4.24 -16.39
N VAL A 78 8.59 4.35 -17.38
CA VAL A 78 7.16 4.61 -17.16
C VAL A 78 6.53 3.48 -16.34
N GLY A 79 6.81 2.21 -16.65
CA GLY A 79 6.31 1.06 -15.89
C GLY A 79 6.74 1.07 -14.42
N LEU A 80 7.99 1.43 -14.15
CA LEU A 80 8.53 1.58 -12.79
C LEU A 80 7.86 2.73 -12.03
N GLN A 81 7.70 3.90 -12.67
CA GLN A 81 7.00 5.05 -12.09
C GLN A 81 5.54 4.70 -11.75
N MET A 82 4.82 4.04 -12.68
CA MET A 82 3.45 3.59 -12.48
C MET A 82 3.33 2.58 -11.33
N SER A 83 4.33 1.73 -11.14
CA SER A 83 4.38 0.78 -10.03
C SER A 83 4.49 1.49 -8.67
N VAL A 84 5.30 2.55 -8.57
CA VAL A 84 5.39 3.39 -7.36
C VAL A 84 4.08 4.13 -7.12
N ILE A 85 3.47 4.73 -8.16
CA ILE A 85 2.19 5.41 -8.07
C ILE A 85 1.11 4.45 -7.52
N ALA A 86 0.93 3.28 -8.15
CA ALA A 86 -0.07 2.31 -7.73
C ALA A 86 0.16 1.82 -6.29
N SER A 87 1.42 1.58 -5.92
CA SER A 87 1.79 1.17 -4.57
C SER A 87 1.46 2.23 -3.53
N TYR A 88 1.70 3.50 -3.83
CA TYR A 88 1.28 4.60 -2.97
C TYR A 88 -0.24 4.68 -2.84
N GLU A 89 -1.00 4.54 -3.94
CA GLU A 89 -2.48 4.57 -3.88
C GLU A 89 -3.03 3.49 -2.95
N TYR A 90 -2.44 2.30 -2.93
CA TYR A 90 -2.83 1.26 -1.98
C TYR A 90 -2.51 1.63 -0.53
N ALA A 91 -1.36 2.24 -0.27
CA ALA A 91 -0.98 2.68 1.07
C ALA A 91 -1.83 3.86 1.58
N ASP A 92 -2.20 4.77 0.68
CA ASP A 92 -3.07 5.91 0.95
C ASP A 92 -4.52 5.46 1.20
N ALA A 93 -5.05 4.57 0.36
CA ALA A 93 -6.37 3.96 0.56
C ALA A 93 -6.43 3.16 1.87
N PHE A 94 -5.37 2.42 2.22
CA PHE A 94 -5.22 1.79 3.54
C PHE A 94 -5.36 2.82 4.66
N SER A 95 -4.60 3.92 4.57
CA SER A 95 -4.58 4.99 5.59
C SER A 95 -5.96 5.62 5.77
N ARG A 96 -6.70 5.85 4.67
CA ARG A 96 -8.08 6.36 4.72
C ARG A 96 -9.04 5.35 5.33
N GLU A 97 -8.92 4.07 5.00
CA GLU A 97 -9.86 3.05 5.45
C GLU A 97 -9.74 2.73 6.94
N ILE A 98 -8.52 2.67 7.49
CA ILE A 98 -8.36 2.46 8.95
C ILE A 98 -8.90 3.65 9.75
N GLN A 99 -8.75 4.87 9.22
CA GLN A 99 -9.35 6.06 9.83
C GLN A 99 -10.88 6.02 9.77
N ALA A 100 -11.44 5.67 8.61
CA ALA A 100 -12.89 5.56 8.43
C ALA A 100 -13.47 4.46 9.33
N PHE A 101 -12.80 3.30 9.41
CA PHE A 101 -13.19 2.21 10.29
C PHE A 101 -13.22 2.66 11.74
N ARG A 102 -12.14 3.31 12.22
CA ARG A 102 -12.08 3.77 13.61
C ARG A 102 -13.11 4.85 13.91
N LYS A 103 -13.24 5.85 13.06
CA LYS A 103 -14.28 6.89 13.22
C LYS A 103 -15.69 6.30 13.31
N LYS A 104 -15.98 5.26 12.51
CA LYS A 104 -17.29 4.60 12.49
C LYS A 104 -17.56 3.76 13.74
N HIS A 105 -16.55 3.06 14.25
CA HIS A 105 -16.75 2.05 15.29
C HIS A 105 -16.29 2.50 16.68
N PHE A 106 -15.31 3.40 16.76
CA PHE A 106 -14.68 3.91 17.98
C PHE A 106 -14.35 5.41 17.81
N PRO A 107 -15.37 6.29 17.66
CA PRO A 107 -15.16 7.72 17.46
C PRO A 107 -14.37 8.33 18.64
N SER A 108 -13.53 9.32 18.33
CA SER A 108 -12.69 10.00 19.33
C SER A 108 -12.54 11.49 19.01
N ASP A 109 -12.07 12.29 19.97
CA ASP A 109 -11.78 13.72 19.76
C ASP A 109 -10.75 13.96 18.63
N ALA A 110 -9.98 12.94 18.26
CA ALA A 110 -9.07 12.96 17.13
C ALA A 110 -9.78 13.15 15.77
N ASP A 111 -11.08 12.85 15.70
CA ASP A 111 -11.89 12.95 14.47
C ASP A 111 -12.42 14.36 14.18
N LEU A 112 -12.19 15.32 15.09
CA LEU A 112 -12.66 16.71 15.00
C LEU A 112 -11.64 17.67 14.36
N LYS A 113 -10.42 17.20 14.05
CA LYS A 113 -9.31 18.05 13.59
C LYS A 113 -9.31 18.25 12.08
N ARG A 114 -8.75 19.40 11.66
CA ARG A 114 -8.66 19.89 10.27
C ARG A 114 -7.97 18.90 9.32
N GLU A 115 -8.37 18.96 8.06
CA GLU A 115 -7.84 18.16 6.95
C GLU A 115 -6.39 18.59 6.62
N GLU A 116 -5.46 17.66 6.81
CA GLU A 116 -4.11 17.70 6.25
C GLU A 116 -3.96 16.54 5.26
N ALA A 117 -2.74 16.28 4.77
CA ALA A 117 -2.49 15.06 3.99
C ALA A 117 -2.86 13.80 4.80
N ASP A 118 -3.34 12.77 4.12
CA ASP A 118 -3.94 11.58 4.77
C ASP A 118 -2.96 10.88 5.72
N GLU A 119 -1.68 10.79 5.34
CA GLU A 119 -0.63 10.18 6.16
C GLU A 119 -0.35 10.96 7.45
N GLU A 120 -0.41 12.29 7.40
CA GLU A 120 -0.17 13.16 8.55
C GLU A 120 -1.38 13.19 9.48
N THR A 121 -2.59 13.21 8.90
CA THR A 121 -3.85 13.06 9.65
C THR A 121 -3.85 11.75 10.41
N LEU A 122 -3.49 10.65 9.74
CA LEU A 122 -3.37 9.35 10.37
C LEU A 122 -2.31 9.34 11.48
N ARG A 123 -1.11 9.88 11.23
CA ARG A 123 -0.03 9.96 12.23
C ARG A 123 -0.50 10.63 13.51
N ARG A 124 -1.19 11.77 13.39
CA ARG A 124 -1.73 12.51 14.55
C ARG A 124 -2.80 11.73 15.30
N LYS A 125 -3.71 11.10 14.57
CA LYS A 125 -4.73 10.22 15.16
C LYS A 125 -4.10 9.05 15.90
N MET A 126 -3.09 8.41 15.31
CA MET A 126 -2.38 7.30 15.93
C MET A 126 -1.67 7.71 17.24
N THR A 127 -1.12 8.92 17.34
CA THR A 127 -0.55 9.44 18.60
C THR A 127 -1.60 9.60 19.70
N ILE A 128 -2.87 9.80 19.36
CA ILE A 128 -3.97 9.88 20.33
C ILE A 128 -4.50 8.49 20.67
N TRP A 129 -4.55 7.59 19.67
CA TRP A 129 -5.12 6.25 19.84
C TRP A 129 -4.17 5.27 20.53
N CYS A 130 -2.86 5.45 20.37
CA CYS A 130 -1.85 4.59 20.96
C CYS A 130 -1.37 5.14 22.30
N SER A 131 -1.03 4.25 23.24
CA SER A 131 -0.39 4.65 24.51
C SER A 131 1.01 5.21 24.30
N ASP A 132 1.75 4.64 23.34
CA ASP A 132 3.06 5.13 22.92
C ASP A 132 2.98 5.78 21.53
N PRO A 133 3.67 6.92 21.31
CA PRO A 133 3.72 7.54 20.00
C PRO A 133 4.30 6.58 18.95
N PRO A 134 3.66 6.46 17.78
CA PRO A 134 4.15 5.55 16.75
C PRO A 134 5.45 6.08 16.13
N PRO A 135 6.35 5.22 15.64
CA PRO A 135 7.58 5.68 14.98
C PRO A 135 7.27 6.52 13.74
N ASN A 136 7.71 7.79 13.74
CA ASN A 136 7.40 8.74 12.67
C ASN A 136 7.92 8.30 11.29
N GLY A 137 8.98 7.49 11.23
CA GLY A 137 9.61 7.08 9.97
C GLY A 137 8.65 6.38 9.00
N TYR A 138 7.66 5.62 9.48
CA TYR A 138 6.67 5.00 8.61
C TYR A 138 5.76 6.03 7.92
N PHE A 139 5.30 7.05 8.67
CA PHE A 139 4.46 8.12 8.12
C PHE A 139 5.27 9.09 7.25
N ASP A 140 6.50 9.41 7.67
CA ASP A 140 7.42 10.23 6.89
C ASP A 140 7.76 9.54 5.55
N THR A 141 7.80 8.20 5.51
CA THR A 141 7.98 7.42 4.28
C THR A 141 6.76 7.55 3.37
N LEU A 142 5.53 7.43 3.90
CA LEU A 142 4.31 7.66 3.13
C LEU A 142 4.29 9.08 2.54
N GLY A 143 4.65 10.09 3.32
CA GLY A 143 4.69 11.48 2.86
C GLY A 143 5.75 11.70 1.77
N TYR A 144 6.94 11.12 1.92
CA TYR A 144 7.97 11.16 0.88
C TYR A 144 7.46 10.55 -0.43
N VAL A 145 6.87 9.37 -0.35
CA VAL A 145 6.35 8.68 -1.54
C VAL A 145 5.17 9.44 -2.14
N ARG A 146 4.29 10.09 -1.34
CA ARG A 146 3.23 10.97 -1.86
C ARG A 146 3.80 12.06 -2.75
N HIS A 147 4.84 12.74 -2.29
CA HIS A 147 5.50 13.78 -3.07
C HIS A 147 6.16 13.22 -4.34
N ARG A 148 6.83 12.07 -4.26
CA ARG A 148 7.43 11.42 -5.42
C ARG A 148 6.37 10.95 -6.44
N ARG A 149 5.27 10.38 -5.96
CA ARG A 149 4.11 9.96 -6.74
C ARG A 149 3.49 11.15 -7.48
N ASN A 150 3.31 12.29 -6.80
CA ASN A 150 2.81 13.50 -7.44
C ASN A 150 3.75 13.97 -8.55
N HIS A 151 5.06 13.93 -8.29
CA HIS A 151 6.05 14.29 -9.29
C HIS A 151 5.96 13.40 -10.55
N PHE A 152 5.88 12.08 -10.37
CA PHE A 152 5.71 11.14 -11.49
C PHE A 152 4.38 11.33 -12.22
N ALA A 153 3.27 11.46 -11.49
CA ALA A 153 1.93 11.53 -12.09
C ALA A 153 1.72 12.80 -12.92
N HIS A 154 2.37 13.91 -12.54
CA HIS A 154 2.30 15.17 -13.27
C HIS A 154 3.40 15.33 -14.34
N GLY A 155 4.37 14.42 -14.41
CA GLY A 155 5.44 14.45 -15.40
C GLY A 155 6.34 15.68 -15.28
N PHE A 156 6.59 16.16 -14.05
CA PHE A 156 7.45 17.34 -13.88
C PHE A 156 8.90 17.02 -14.24
N GLU A 157 9.54 17.94 -14.95
CA GLU A 157 10.96 17.85 -15.28
C GLU A 157 11.85 18.25 -14.10
N GLU A 158 11.37 19.17 -13.26
CA GLU A 158 12.09 19.68 -12.09
C GLU A 158 11.41 19.26 -10.78
N ILE A 159 12.21 19.19 -9.71
CA ILE A 159 11.67 18.86 -8.38
C ILE A 159 10.79 20.00 -7.88
N GLU A 160 9.55 19.67 -7.51
CA GLU A 160 8.65 20.67 -6.94
C GLU A 160 9.21 21.25 -5.62
N PRO A 161 9.01 22.55 -5.34
CA PRO A 161 9.47 23.17 -4.10
C PRO A 161 8.97 22.45 -2.84
N ALA A 162 7.73 21.94 -2.86
CA ALA A 162 7.15 21.18 -1.75
C ALA A 162 7.90 19.84 -1.54
N PHE A 163 8.24 19.13 -2.62
CA PHE A 163 9.00 17.89 -2.53
C PHE A 163 10.44 18.15 -2.07
N SER A 164 11.12 19.14 -2.65
CA SER A 164 12.46 19.56 -2.24
C SER A 164 12.51 19.95 -0.76
N SER A 165 11.51 20.72 -0.29
CA SER A 165 11.37 21.06 1.12
C SER A 165 11.18 19.83 2.01
N TYR A 166 10.37 18.87 1.57
CA TYR A 166 10.18 17.60 2.28
C TYR A 166 11.48 16.80 2.40
N ILE A 167 12.24 16.67 1.31
CA ILE A 167 13.56 16.02 1.29
C ILE A 167 14.51 16.69 2.29
N ASN A 168 14.58 18.02 2.29
CA ASN A 168 15.47 18.76 3.19
C ASN A 168 15.12 18.57 4.66
N GLN A 169 13.83 18.47 4.98
CA GLN A 169 13.37 18.33 6.36
C GLN A 169 13.46 16.89 6.87
N ARG A 170 13.23 15.89 6.00
CA ARG A 170 12.99 14.51 6.39
C ARG A 170 14.00 13.50 5.85
N GLY A 171 14.69 13.79 4.75
CA GLY A 171 15.54 12.85 4.02
C GLY A 171 16.60 12.18 4.88
N TYR A 172 17.43 12.95 5.59
CA TYR A 172 18.44 12.39 6.50
C TYR A 172 17.83 11.50 7.61
N ARG A 173 16.69 11.90 8.17
CA ARG A 173 16.01 11.14 9.22
C ARG A 173 15.42 9.85 8.68
N LEU A 174 14.92 9.86 7.44
CA LEU A 174 14.42 8.67 6.75
C LEU A 174 15.54 7.70 6.42
N ASN A 175 16.68 8.17 5.90
CA ASN A 175 17.88 7.35 5.71
C ASN A 175 18.27 6.66 7.01
N LYS A 176 18.43 7.42 8.09
CA LYS A 176 18.76 6.86 9.42
C LYS A 176 17.69 5.90 9.96
N PHE A 177 16.42 6.16 9.68
CA PHE A 177 15.33 5.29 10.11
C PHE A 177 15.35 3.94 9.41
N TRP A 178 15.70 3.89 8.13
CA TRP A 178 15.73 2.67 7.34
C TRP A 178 17.08 1.92 7.37
N ASP A 179 18.15 2.58 7.83
CA ASP A 179 19.48 1.98 8.07
C ASP A 179 19.56 1.03 9.28
N ASN A 180 18.41 0.62 9.83
CA ASN A 180 18.33 -0.28 10.98
C ASN A 180 18.12 -1.76 10.62
N GLY A 181 18.23 -2.12 9.33
CA GLY A 181 18.10 -3.50 8.85
C GLY A 181 16.68 -4.06 8.88
N ARG A 182 15.64 -3.24 9.07
CA ARG A 182 14.23 -3.70 9.08
C ARG A 182 13.76 -4.24 7.74
N THR A 183 14.38 -3.81 6.64
CA THR A 183 14.04 -4.25 5.30
C THR A 183 15.17 -3.95 4.33
N GLU A 184 15.19 -4.64 3.20
CA GLU A 184 16.10 -4.30 2.09
C GLU A 184 15.66 -2.96 1.48
N THR A 185 16.51 -1.95 1.66
CA THR A 185 16.31 -0.60 1.11
C THR A 185 16.89 -0.45 -0.29
N PHE A 186 17.66 -1.44 -0.77
CA PHE A 186 18.35 -1.42 -2.06
C PHE A 186 19.17 -0.14 -2.29
N SER A 187 19.86 0.33 -1.23
CA SER A 187 20.64 1.57 -1.25
C SER A 187 19.85 2.82 -1.63
N PHE A 188 18.52 2.82 -1.39
CA PHE A 188 17.68 4.00 -1.62
C PHE A 188 18.12 5.16 -0.72
N ASP A 189 18.36 6.33 -1.34
CA ASP A 189 18.69 7.57 -0.65
C ASP A 189 17.51 8.55 -0.70
N PHE A 190 16.93 8.84 0.46
CA PHE A 190 15.86 9.83 0.61
C PHE A 190 16.32 11.28 0.41
N GLN A 191 17.62 11.52 0.27
CA GLN A 191 18.19 12.82 -0.07
C GLN A 191 18.46 12.99 -1.57
N ASP A 192 18.22 11.96 -2.39
CA ASP A 192 18.36 12.05 -3.84
C ASP A 192 17.39 13.10 -4.41
N ARG A 193 17.97 14.08 -5.09
CA ARG A 193 17.27 15.21 -5.70
C ARG A 193 16.99 15.02 -7.17
N ASN A 194 17.33 13.88 -7.77
CA ASN A 194 16.94 13.55 -9.13
C ASN A 194 15.52 12.98 -9.12
N PRO A 195 14.50 13.78 -9.48
CA PRO A 195 13.11 13.40 -9.22
C PRO A 195 12.53 12.58 -10.39
N SER A 196 13.12 12.68 -11.59
CA SER A 196 12.57 12.18 -12.84
C SER A 196 13.02 10.76 -13.17
N SER A 197 14.22 10.34 -12.76
CA SER A 197 14.69 8.96 -12.95
C SER A 197 14.44 8.11 -11.71
N ILE A 198 14.10 6.85 -11.90
CA ILE A 198 14.08 5.85 -10.84
C ILE A 198 14.65 4.53 -11.39
N SER A 199 15.58 3.92 -10.66
CA SER A 199 16.10 2.60 -11.01
C SER A 199 15.13 1.49 -10.60
N ILE A 200 15.31 0.27 -11.13
CA ILE A 200 14.52 -0.90 -10.72
C ILE A 200 14.66 -1.13 -9.20
N GLU A 201 15.90 -1.09 -8.72
CA GLU A 201 16.26 -1.31 -7.33
C GLU A 201 15.61 -0.27 -6.42
N GLN A 202 15.62 1.00 -6.83
CA GLN A 202 14.96 2.07 -6.13
C GLN A 202 13.43 1.88 -6.11
N THR A 203 12.82 1.45 -7.21
CA THR A 203 11.39 1.10 -7.25
C THR A 203 11.06 -0.02 -6.28
N PHE A 204 11.83 -1.11 -6.28
CA PHE A 204 11.62 -2.23 -5.36
C PHE A 204 11.81 -1.80 -3.90
N GLY A 205 12.84 -1.00 -3.60
CA GLY A 205 13.07 -0.42 -2.28
C GLY A 205 11.88 0.40 -1.78
N LEU A 206 11.34 1.30 -2.61
CA LEU A 206 10.17 2.10 -2.25
C LEU A 206 8.94 1.23 -1.98
N ILE A 207 8.63 0.28 -2.86
CA ILE A 207 7.48 -0.62 -2.69
C ILE A 207 7.62 -1.44 -1.40
N ASN A 208 8.83 -1.93 -1.11
CA ASN A 208 9.12 -2.70 0.07
C ASN A 208 9.01 -1.86 1.36
N MET A 209 9.53 -0.64 1.37
CA MET A 209 9.37 0.29 2.50
C MET A 209 7.90 0.65 2.76
N LEU A 210 7.09 0.86 1.72
CA LEU A 210 5.64 1.04 1.85
C LEU A 210 4.95 -0.19 2.44
N ARG A 211 5.32 -1.41 2.00
CA ARG A 211 4.77 -2.67 2.54
C ARG A 211 5.03 -2.80 4.03
N VAL A 212 6.27 -2.54 4.46
CA VAL A 212 6.65 -2.56 5.88
C VAL A 212 5.89 -1.48 6.65
N SER A 213 5.75 -0.29 6.07
CA SER A 213 5.01 0.81 6.70
C SER A 213 3.55 0.44 6.93
N ILE A 214 2.86 -0.15 5.95
CA ILE A 214 1.48 -0.64 6.10
C ILE A 214 1.39 -1.70 7.20
N ILE A 215 2.28 -2.69 7.21
CA ILE A 215 2.27 -3.75 8.22
C ILE A 215 2.41 -3.16 9.63
N CYS A 216 3.43 -2.31 9.84
CA CYS A 216 3.69 -1.77 11.16
C CYS A 216 2.59 -0.80 11.62
N ILE A 217 2.04 0.01 10.71
CA ILE A 217 0.91 0.89 11.02
C ILE A 217 -0.34 0.05 11.36
N ASP A 218 -0.62 -1.01 10.61
CA ASP A 218 -1.75 -1.91 10.85
C ASP A 218 -1.64 -2.62 12.20
N GLU A 219 -0.43 -3.05 12.58
CA GLU A 219 -0.18 -3.68 13.87
C GLU A 219 -0.39 -2.71 15.04
N LEU A 220 0.13 -1.48 14.91
CA LEU A 220 -0.13 -0.42 15.88
C LEU A 220 -1.64 -0.15 15.97
N PHE A 221 -2.31 -0.04 14.83
CA PHE A 221 -3.75 0.18 14.75
C PHE A 221 -4.54 -0.94 15.41
N ALA A 222 -4.22 -2.21 15.12
CA ALA A 222 -4.87 -3.38 15.69
C ALA A 222 -4.79 -3.40 17.23
N ASN A 223 -3.69 -2.89 17.80
CA ASN A 223 -3.52 -2.78 19.25
C ASN A 223 -4.42 -1.70 19.87
N THR A 224 -4.91 -0.75 19.10
CA THR A 224 -5.84 0.29 19.58
C THR A 224 -7.30 -0.18 19.62
N LEU A 225 -7.62 -1.37 19.09
CA LEU A 225 -8.99 -1.88 18.97
C LEU A 225 -9.38 -2.70 20.21
N PRO A 226 -10.35 -2.24 21.02
CA PRO A 226 -10.81 -3.01 22.18
C PRO A 226 -11.53 -4.28 21.73
N PHE A 227 -11.15 -5.42 22.30
CA PHE A 227 -11.75 -6.71 21.94
C PHE A 227 -13.29 -6.75 22.14
N PRO A 228 -13.86 -6.27 23.27
CA PRO A 228 -15.32 -6.27 23.46
C PRO A 228 -16.07 -5.51 22.36
N ASP A 229 -15.55 -4.34 21.96
CA ASP A 229 -16.21 -3.47 21.00
C ASP A 229 -16.06 -3.98 19.56
N LEU A 230 -14.92 -4.61 19.26
CA LEU A 230 -14.70 -5.34 18.00
C LEU A 230 -15.67 -6.54 17.90
N PHE A 231 -15.86 -7.26 19.00
CA PHE A 231 -16.83 -8.36 19.08
C PHE A 231 -18.27 -7.86 18.86
N ALA A 232 -18.65 -6.76 19.51
CA ALA A 232 -19.95 -6.13 19.30
C ALA A 232 -20.15 -5.68 17.85
N THR A 233 -19.10 -5.27 17.16
CA THR A 233 -19.13 -4.91 15.73
C THR A 233 -19.44 -6.12 14.84
N GLU A 234 -18.82 -7.28 15.09
CA GLU A 234 -19.15 -8.52 14.36
C GLU A 234 -20.57 -9.01 14.66
N VAL A 235 -21.02 -8.92 15.91
CA VAL A 235 -22.41 -9.26 16.28
C VAL A 235 -23.39 -8.39 15.52
N ARG A 236 -23.18 -7.06 15.48
CA ARG A 236 -24.02 -6.14 14.71
C ARG A 236 -24.03 -6.49 13.23
N ALA A 237 -22.87 -6.77 12.63
CA ALA A 237 -22.78 -7.18 11.23
C ALA A 237 -23.56 -8.47 10.94
N ILE A 238 -23.50 -9.47 11.84
CA ILE A 238 -24.28 -10.71 11.72
C ILE A 238 -25.78 -10.43 11.84
N LEU A 239 -26.20 -9.60 12.78
CA LEU A 239 -27.62 -9.28 12.99
C LEU A 239 -28.23 -8.53 11.80
N THR A 240 -27.44 -7.69 11.11
CA THR A 240 -27.89 -6.98 9.92
C THR A 240 -27.92 -7.83 8.65
N ASP A 241 -27.28 -9.01 8.64
CA ASP A 241 -27.28 -9.92 7.50
C ASP A 241 -28.62 -10.65 7.37
N PRO A 242 -29.37 -10.50 6.27
CA PRO A 242 -30.65 -11.19 6.06
C PRO A 242 -30.57 -12.71 6.22
N ARG A 243 -29.41 -13.32 5.91
CA ARG A 243 -29.17 -14.78 6.03
C ARG A 243 -29.03 -15.24 7.48
N SER A 244 -28.97 -14.31 8.43
CA SER A 244 -28.79 -14.57 9.86
C SER A 244 -30.06 -14.31 10.69
N ARG A 245 -31.19 -14.02 10.04
CA ARG A 245 -32.49 -13.89 10.71
C ARG A 245 -32.87 -15.18 11.44
N GLY A 246 -33.36 -15.06 12.67
CA GLY A 246 -33.79 -16.20 13.50
C GLY A 246 -32.66 -17.03 14.10
N LEU A 247 -31.40 -16.64 13.96
CA LEU A 247 -30.31 -17.34 14.65
C LEU A 247 -30.42 -17.15 16.16
N SER A 248 -30.31 -18.26 16.90
CA SER A 248 -30.18 -18.22 18.35
C SER A 248 -28.92 -17.44 18.76
N ARG A 249 -28.95 -16.82 19.95
CA ARG A 249 -27.80 -16.13 20.55
C ARG A 249 -26.50 -16.95 20.49
N ARG A 250 -26.57 -18.24 20.84
CA ARG A 250 -25.40 -19.15 20.81
C ARG A 250 -24.79 -19.29 19.41
N ARG A 251 -25.62 -19.34 18.37
CA ARG A 251 -25.16 -19.39 16.97
C ARG A 251 -24.54 -18.07 16.53
N ILE A 252 -25.10 -16.93 16.95
CA ILE A 252 -24.52 -15.61 16.69
C ILE A 252 -23.15 -15.50 17.37
N ALA A 253 -23.06 -15.85 18.66
CA ALA A 253 -21.81 -15.85 19.42
C ALA A 253 -20.74 -16.72 18.76
N SER A 254 -21.10 -17.93 18.32
CA SER A 254 -20.19 -18.84 17.61
C SER A 254 -19.72 -18.24 16.29
N LYS A 255 -20.61 -17.64 15.49
CA LYS A 255 -20.24 -17.00 14.22
C LYS A 255 -19.33 -15.79 14.43
N ALA A 256 -19.66 -14.92 15.38
CA ALA A 256 -18.85 -13.74 15.71
C ALA A 256 -17.44 -14.15 16.15
N ARG A 257 -17.33 -15.14 17.04
CA ARG A 257 -16.06 -15.71 17.46
C ARG A 257 -15.24 -16.25 16.28
N THR A 258 -15.84 -17.08 15.42
CA THR A 258 -15.15 -17.63 14.25
C THR A 258 -14.66 -16.53 13.30
N ARG A 259 -15.48 -15.49 13.05
CA ARG A 259 -15.06 -14.35 12.23
C ARG A 259 -13.88 -13.62 12.85
N LEU A 260 -13.91 -13.31 14.15
CA LEU A 260 -12.79 -12.63 14.82
C LEU A 260 -11.50 -13.46 14.83
N GLU A 261 -11.61 -14.77 15.04
CA GLU A 261 -10.45 -15.66 14.99
C GLU A 261 -9.84 -15.68 13.59
N MET A 262 -10.67 -15.80 12.54
CA MET A 262 -10.20 -15.80 11.16
C MET A 262 -9.64 -14.44 10.71
N SER A 263 -10.28 -13.35 11.12
CA SER A 263 -10.01 -12.01 10.62
C SER A 263 -8.93 -11.27 11.41
N TYR A 264 -8.83 -11.52 12.72
CA TYR A 264 -7.95 -10.79 13.63
C TYR A 264 -7.08 -11.71 14.50
N GLY A 265 -7.24 -13.03 14.41
CA GLY A 265 -6.51 -13.98 15.25
C GLY A 265 -6.95 -13.99 16.72
N TYR A 266 -8.06 -13.32 17.06
CA TYR A 266 -8.55 -13.25 18.44
C TYR A 266 -9.27 -14.53 18.85
N ARG A 267 -8.82 -15.16 19.93
CA ARG A 267 -9.46 -16.32 20.54
C ARG A 267 -10.15 -15.93 21.84
N CYS A 268 -11.39 -16.37 22.01
CA CYS A 268 -12.13 -16.24 23.27
C CYS A 268 -12.91 -17.52 23.59
N SER A 269 -13.23 -17.70 24.88
CA SER A 269 -14.04 -18.83 25.33
C SER A 269 -15.50 -18.68 24.88
N ALA A 270 -16.25 -19.78 24.88
CA ALA A 270 -17.67 -19.75 24.52
C ALA A 270 -18.49 -18.93 25.53
N GLU A 271 -18.10 -18.94 26.81
CA GLU A 271 -18.73 -18.18 27.88
C GLU A 271 -18.61 -16.67 27.62
N ILE A 272 -17.38 -16.19 27.42
CA ILE A 272 -17.10 -14.77 27.10
C ILE A 272 -17.83 -14.34 25.82
N ALA A 273 -17.81 -15.18 24.78
CA ALA A 273 -18.49 -14.89 23.53
C ALA A 273 -20.01 -14.74 23.73
N ASN A 274 -20.64 -15.59 24.56
CA ASN A 274 -22.07 -15.49 24.83
C ASN A 274 -22.41 -14.24 25.65
N GLU A 275 -21.58 -13.90 26.64
CA GLU A 275 -21.74 -12.69 27.45
C GLU A 275 -21.65 -11.42 26.60
N LEU A 276 -20.61 -11.29 25.79
CA LEU A 276 -20.43 -10.14 24.89
C LEU A 276 -21.55 -10.06 23.84
N THR A 277 -22.05 -11.20 23.35
CA THR A 277 -23.20 -11.22 22.44
C THR A 277 -24.45 -10.68 23.12
N GLU A 278 -24.69 -11.08 24.37
CA GLU A 278 -25.83 -10.58 25.15
C GLU A 278 -25.74 -9.07 25.39
N GLN A 279 -24.56 -8.58 25.77
CA GLN A 279 -24.32 -7.14 25.95
C GLN A 279 -24.56 -6.36 24.64
N ALA A 280 -24.01 -6.83 23.51
CA ALA A 280 -24.16 -6.19 22.21
C ALA A 280 -25.63 -6.17 21.71
N MET A 281 -26.39 -7.24 21.96
CA MET A 281 -27.81 -7.32 21.61
C MET A 281 -28.68 -6.39 22.47
N ARG A 282 -28.32 -6.18 23.74
CA ARG A 282 -29.03 -5.25 24.64
C ARG A 282 -28.83 -3.79 24.22
N GLY A 283 -27.63 -3.41 23.78
CA GLY A 283 -27.31 -2.06 23.31
C GLY A 283 -27.79 -1.73 21.89
N SER A 284 -28.45 -2.67 21.19
CA SER A 284 -28.99 -2.48 19.83
C SER A 284 -30.53 -2.30 19.80
N ARG A 285 -31.18 -2.25 20.97
CA ARG A 285 -32.60 -1.93 21.13
C ARG A 285 -32.79 -0.46 21.46
#